data_AF-A0A087UEV5-F1
#
_entry.id   AF-A0A087UEV5-F1
#
_cell.length_a   1.000
_cell.length_b   1.000
_cell.length_c   1.000
_cell.angle_alpha   90.00
_cell.angle_beta   90.00
_cell.angle_gamma   90.00
#
_symmetry.space_group_name_H-M   'P 1'
#
loop_
_entity.id
_entity.type
_entity.pdbx_description
1 polymer ?
#
loop_
_entity_poly.entity_id
_entity_poly.type
_entity_poly.pdbx_seq_one_letter_code
_entity_poly.pdbx_strand_id
1 'polypeptide(L)'
;MNIEPANFVPVIYKTEMDGAGVLSYLPGIIIAGLIFWSMRRSTGMMGGGGGRRVGGLFGMGETTAKLINPSEIGVKFRDVAGCEEAKVEIMEFVNFLKNPQQYIELGAKIPKGAILTGPPGTG
;
A
#
# COMPACT_ATOMS: atom_id res chain seq x y z
N MET A 1 -21.13 -52.63 -42.62
CA MET A 1 -21.86 -51.39 -42.94
C MET A 1 -22.11 -51.40 -44.44
N ASN A 2 -23.33 -51.77 -44.82
CA ASN A 2 -23.78 -51.97 -46.18
C ASN A 2 -24.66 -50.76 -46.54
N ILE A 3 -24.11 -49.78 -47.27
CA ILE A 3 -24.84 -48.57 -47.67
C ILE A 3 -24.65 -48.41 -49.18
N GLU A 4 -25.76 -48.21 -49.89
CA GLU A 4 -25.80 -48.10 -51.35
C GLU A 4 -25.08 -46.83 -51.87
N PRO A 5 -24.41 -46.91 -53.03
CA PRO A 5 -23.52 -45.85 -53.54
C PRO A 5 -24.23 -44.53 -53.91
N ALA A 6 -25.56 -44.48 -53.87
CA ALA A 6 -26.36 -43.30 -54.21
C ALA A 6 -26.51 -42.27 -53.07
N ASN A 7 -26.12 -42.61 -51.84
CA ASN A 7 -26.30 -41.75 -50.65
C ASN A 7 -24.98 -41.26 -50.02
N PHE A 8 -23.94 -41.06 -50.84
CA PHE A 8 -22.76 -40.32 -50.41
C PHE A 8 -23.11 -38.83 -50.37
N VAL A 9 -23.29 -38.29 -49.15
CA VAL A 9 -23.32 -36.84 -48.97
C VAL A 9 -21.87 -36.37 -48.90
N PRO A 10 -21.38 -35.54 -49.84
CA PRO A 10 -20.04 -34.98 -49.72
C PRO A 10 -20.00 -34.08 -48.49
N VAL A 11 -19.32 -34.53 -47.43
CA VAL A 11 -19.02 -33.69 -46.27
C VAL A 11 -17.95 -32.70 -46.73
N ILE A 12 -18.39 -31.55 -47.25
CA ILE A 12 -17.51 -30.45 -47.62
C ILE A 12 -17.18 -29.71 -46.33
N TYR A 13 -15.99 -29.99 -45.79
CA TYR A 13 -15.40 -29.19 -44.73
C TYR A 13 -15.06 -27.82 -45.31
N LYS A 14 -16.00 -26.87 -45.25
CA LYS A 14 -15.66 -25.46 -45.45
C LYS A 14 -15.01 -24.96 -44.17
N THR A 15 -13.69 -24.94 -44.15
CA THR A 15 -12.92 -24.18 -43.17
C THR A 15 -13.07 -22.70 -43.51
N GLU A 16 -14.23 -22.12 -43.19
CA GLU A 16 -14.35 -20.67 -43.12
C GLU A 16 -13.61 -20.28 -41.84
N MET A 17 -12.33 -19.91 -41.96
CA MET A 17 -11.69 -19.09 -40.95
C MET A 17 -12.44 -17.76 -40.97
N ASP A 18 -13.45 -17.64 -40.12
CA ASP A 18 -14.19 -16.41 -39.91
C ASP A 18 -13.18 -15.35 -39.42
N GLY A 19 -12.70 -14.52 -40.35
CA GLY A 19 -11.73 -13.47 -40.07
C GLY A 19 -12.25 -12.48 -39.02
N ALA A 20 -13.56 -12.43 -38.81
CA ALA A 20 -14.19 -11.66 -37.75
C ALA A 20 -13.84 -12.18 -36.34
N GLY A 21 -13.67 -13.50 -36.17
CA GLY A 21 -13.27 -14.11 -34.90
C GLY A 21 -11.85 -13.72 -34.48
N VAL A 22 -10.92 -13.65 -35.44
CA VAL A 22 -9.53 -13.22 -35.19
C VAL A 22 -9.47 -11.73 -34.85
N LEU A 23 -10.32 -10.90 -35.47
CA LEU A 23 -10.41 -9.47 -35.20
C LEU A 23 -10.90 -9.18 -33.77
N SER A 24 -11.74 -10.04 -33.19
CA SER A 24 -12.24 -9.90 -31.83
C SER A 24 -11.15 -10.03 -30.75
N TYR A 25 -10.10 -10.82 -31.03
CA TYR A 25 -8.95 -10.94 -30.13
C TYR A 25 -7.93 -9.79 -30.27
N LEU A 26 -8.06 -8.97 -31.33
CA LEU A 26 -7.14 -7.87 -31.62
C LEU A 26 -7.02 -6.85 -30.47
N PRO A 27 -8.11 -6.37 -29.82
CA PRO A 27 -8.01 -5.44 -28.70
C PRO A 27 -7.29 -6.06 -27.48
N GLY A 28 -7.53 -7.35 -27.20
CA GLY A 28 -6.87 -8.06 -26.11
C GLY A 28 -5.37 -8.23 -26.35
N ILE A 29 -4.98 -8.57 -27.58
CA ILE A 29 -3.57 -8.71 -27.98
C ILE A 29 -2.86 -7.36 -27.95
N ILE A 30 -3.52 -6.26 -28.37
CA ILE A 30 -2.96 -4.91 -28.31
C ILE A 30 -2.72 -4.49 -26.86
N ILE A 31 -3.69 -4.71 -25.95
CA ILE A 31 -3.54 -4.38 -24.53
C ILE A 31 -2.43 -5.23 -23.90
N ALA A 32 -2.42 -6.54 -24.15
CA ALA A 32 -1.38 -7.43 -23.64
C ALA A 32 0.02 -7.04 -24.17
N GLY A 33 0.12 -6.69 -25.45
CA GLY A 33 1.34 -6.20 -26.07
C GLY A 33 1.83 -4.86 -25.52
N LEU A 34 0.92 -3.90 -25.29
CA LEU A 34 1.24 -2.62 -24.67
C LEU A 34 1.69 -2.78 -23.21
N ILE A 35 1.04 -3.66 -22.45
CA ILE A 35 1.43 -4.00 -21.08
C ILE A 35 2.81 -4.67 -21.08
N PHE A 36 3.03 -5.66 -21.94
CA PHE A 36 4.32 -6.36 -22.05
C PHE A 36 5.45 -5.41 -22.48
N TRP A 37 5.20 -4.51 -23.43
CA TRP A 37 6.17 -3.49 -23.86
C TRP A 37 6.43 -2.43 -22.78
N SER A 38 5.39 -1.96 -22.09
CA SER A 38 5.51 -1.04 -20.95
C SER A 38 6.29 -1.66 -19.80
N MET A 39 6.02 -2.93 -19.47
CA MET A 39 6.77 -3.68 -18.46
C MET A 39 8.22 -3.91 -18.86
N ARG A 40 8.51 -4.20 -20.14
CA ARG A 40 9.88 -4.34 -20.66
C ARG A 40 10.65 -3.01 -20.66
N ARG A 41 9.95 -1.88 -20.80
CA ARG A 41 10.53 -0.54 -20.65
C ARG A 41 10.69 -0.13 -19.18
N SER A 42 9.77 -0.51 -18.29
CA SER A 42 9.82 -0.17 -16.86
C SER A 42 10.78 -1.04 -16.06
N THR A 43 11.09 -2.26 -16.51
CA THR A 43 12.11 -3.12 -15.90
C THR A 43 13.53 -2.57 -16.07
N GLY A 44 13.77 -1.70 -17.05
CA GLY A 44 15.01 -0.92 -17.16
C GLY A 44 15.18 0.17 -16.08
N MET A 45 14.10 0.55 -15.38
CA MET A 45 14.11 1.49 -14.24
C MET A 45 14.03 0.77 -12.88
N MET A 46 14.17 -0.57 -12.85
CA MET A 46 14.19 -1.40 -11.65
C MET A 46 15.60 -1.69 -11.12
N GLY A 47 16.56 -0.84 -11.50
CA GLY A 47 17.85 -0.72 -10.83
C GLY A 47 18.08 0.74 -10.48
N GLY A 48 17.81 1.12 -9.23
CA GLY A 48 18.23 2.41 -8.70
C GLY A 48 17.10 3.34 -8.32
N GLY A 49 16.94 3.53 -7.01
CA GLY A 49 16.65 4.83 -6.40
C GLY A 49 15.27 5.43 -6.67
N GLY A 50 14.45 5.43 -5.61
CA GLY A 50 13.49 6.50 -5.28
C GLY A 50 12.94 7.32 -6.46
N GLY A 51 11.91 6.81 -7.12
CA GLY A 51 11.32 7.49 -8.27
C GLY A 51 9.89 7.03 -8.50
N ARG A 52 9.01 7.39 -7.57
CA ARG A 52 7.59 7.75 -7.83
C ARG A 52 6.91 6.89 -8.91
N ARG A 53 6.72 5.60 -8.62
CA ARG A 53 6.04 4.68 -9.53
C ARG A 53 4.53 4.71 -9.29
N VAL A 54 3.80 5.09 -10.35
CA VAL A 54 2.44 4.64 -10.69
C VAL A 54 1.36 4.94 -9.65
N GLY A 55 0.72 6.10 -9.79
CA GLY A 55 -0.56 6.41 -9.15
C GLY A 55 -1.72 5.62 -9.77
N GLY A 56 -1.85 4.34 -9.42
CA GLY A 56 -2.99 3.52 -9.81
C GLY A 56 -3.20 2.35 -8.86
N LEU A 57 -4.37 2.32 -8.18
CA LEU A 57 -5.03 1.24 -7.40
C LEU A 57 -4.23 0.39 -6.38
N PHE A 58 -2.91 0.30 -6.48
CA PHE A 58 -2.01 -0.53 -5.69
C PHE A 58 -1.17 0.26 -4.67
N GLY A 59 -1.34 1.58 -4.58
CA GLY A 59 -0.67 2.43 -3.58
C GLY A 59 -1.49 2.68 -2.30
N MET A 60 -2.69 2.10 -2.18
CA MET A 60 -3.67 2.41 -1.13
C MET A 60 -3.45 1.62 0.18
N GLY A 61 -2.19 1.37 0.55
CA GLY A 61 -1.86 0.60 1.76
C GLY A 61 -0.65 1.10 2.52
N GLU A 62 0.12 2.04 1.97
CA GLU A 62 1.27 2.60 2.66
C GLU A 62 0.82 3.71 3.61
N THR A 63 1.23 3.62 4.88
CA THR A 63 0.91 4.62 5.88
C THR A 63 1.70 5.90 5.60
N THR A 64 1.04 7.06 5.63
CA THR A 64 1.71 8.37 5.56
C THR A 64 2.35 8.75 6.90
N ALA A 65 2.87 7.76 7.63
CA ALA A 65 3.47 7.98 8.94
C ALA A 65 4.87 8.58 8.77
N LYS A 66 5.11 9.73 9.40
CA LYS A 66 6.44 10.33 9.46
C LYS A 66 7.19 9.78 10.66
N LEU A 67 8.27 9.02 10.41
CA LEU A 67 9.21 8.65 11.47
C LEU A 67 10.08 9.87 11.80
N ILE A 68 10.13 10.24 13.07
CA ILE A 68 10.93 11.37 13.57
C ILE A 68 12.02 10.79 14.45
N ASN A 69 13.28 11.13 14.17
CA ASN A 69 14.39 10.69 14.98
C ASN A 69 14.47 11.56 16.26
N PRO A 70 14.81 10.99 17.43
CA PRO A 70 14.98 11.76 18.66
C PRO A 70 16.01 12.90 18.54
N SER A 71 17.00 12.75 17.65
CA SER A 71 18.02 13.78 17.36
C SER A 71 17.45 15.03 16.67
N GLU A 72 16.28 14.93 16.04
CA GLU A 72 15.62 16.05 15.36
C GLU A 72 14.76 16.88 16.32
N ILE A 73 14.55 16.41 17.56
CA ILE A 73 13.70 17.06 18.55
C ILE A 73 14.57 17.95 19.46
N GLY A 74 14.49 19.27 19.27
CA GLY A 74 15.27 20.27 20.02
C GLY A 74 14.56 20.88 21.23
N VAL A 75 13.35 20.43 21.57
CA VAL A 75 12.50 21.03 22.62
C VAL A 75 12.48 20.17 23.89
N LYS A 76 12.46 20.82 25.06
CA LYS A 76 12.38 20.18 26.38
C LYS A 76 11.15 20.66 27.15
N PHE A 77 10.76 19.95 28.22
CA PHE A 77 9.66 20.34 29.12
C PHE A 77 9.84 21.73 29.74
N ARG A 78 11.08 22.20 29.86
CA ARG A 78 11.41 23.53 30.41
C ARG A 78 11.13 24.67 29.41
N ASP A 79 11.00 24.34 28.13
CA ASP A 79 10.72 25.32 27.06
C ASP A 79 9.22 25.55 26.89
N VAL A 80 8.39 24.74 27.55
CA VAL A 80 6.94 24.93 27.65
C VAL A 80 6.68 25.80 28.89
N ALA A 81 5.87 26.85 28.76
CA ALA A 81 5.44 27.70 29.88
C ALA A 81 3.98 27.37 30.28
N GLY A 82 3.66 27.45 31.58
CA GLY A 82 2.31 27.11 32.06
C GLY A 82 2.00 25.61 32.03
N CYS A 83 0.71 25.27 32.12
CA CYS A 83 0.19 23.90 32.02
C CYS A 83 0.89 22.92 32.99
N GLU A 84 1.13 23.37 34.22
CA GLU A 84 1.88 22.64 35.25
C GLU A 84 1.25 21.27 35.54
N GLU A 85 -0.08 21.20 35.63
CA GLU A 85 -0.81 19.96 35.87
C GLU A 85 -0.62 18.98 34.70
N ALA A 86 -0.81 19.45 33.47
CA ALA A 86 -0.65 18.63 32.27
C ALA A 86 0.81 18.16 32.09
N LYS A 87 1.79 19.00 32.42
CA LYS A 87 3.21 18.60 32.40
C LYS A 87 3.49 17.50 33.40
N VAL A 88 2.92 17.57 34.62
CA VAL A 88 3.11 16.52 35.64
C VAL A 88 2.56 15.19 35.15
N GLU A 89 1.34 15.16 34.63
CA GLU A 89 0.73 13.94 34.07
C GLU A 89 1.57 13.35 32.91
N ILE A 90 2.05 14.20 32.00
CA ILE A 90 2.89 13.73 30.88
C ILE A 90 4.29 13.28 31.36
N MET A 91 4.85 13.92 32.39
CA MET A 91 6.13 13.50 32.96
C MET A 91 6.06 12.11 33.59
N GLU A 92 4.91 11.71 34.13
CA GLU A 92 4.70 10.34 34.61
C GLU A 92 4.82 9.32 33.47
N PHE A 93 4.25 9.60 32.30
CA PHE A 93 4.44 8.74 31.11
C PHE A 93 5.90 8.67 30.70
N VAL A 94 6.62 9.78 30.72
CA VAL A 94 8.06 9.79 30.40
C VAL A 94 8.86 8.97 31.41
N ASN A 95 8.54 9.07 32.70
CA ASN A 95 9.22 8.30 33.74
C ASN A 95 8.92 6.80 33.59
N PHE A 96 7.67 6.45 33.27
CA PHE A 96 7.27 5.09 32.94
C PHE A 96 8.08 4.54 31.75
N LEU A 97 8.18 5.30 30.66
CA LEU A 97 8.92 4.87 29.46
C LEU A 97 10.44 4.73 29.71
N LYS A 98 10.99 5.51 30.64
CA LYS A 98 12.40 5.41 31.05
C LYS A 98 12.66 4.22 31.96
N ASN A 99 11.77 3.95 32.92
CA ASN A 99 11.96 2.93 33.96
C ASN A 99 10.77 1.96 34.02
N PRO A 100 10.43 1.23 32.93
CA PRO A 100 9.20 0.45 32.87
C PRO A 100 9.15 -0.70 33.89
N GLN A 101 10.31 -1.27 34.24
CA GLN A 101 10.44 -2.40 35.16
C GLN A 101 9.87 -2.09 36.54
N GLN A 102 10.23 -0.94 37.11
CA GLN A 102 9.78 -0.50 38.43
C GLN A 102 8.24 -0.43 38.51
N TYR A 103 7.59 0.06 37.46
CA TYR A 103 6.13 0.19 37.44
C TYR A 103 5.43 -1.17 37.24
N ILE A 104 6.02 -2.07 36.45
CA ILE A 104 5.49 -3.42 36.25
C ILE A 104 5.60 -4.24 37.55
N GLU A 105 6.71 -4.11 38.28
CA GLU A 105 6.92 -4.78 39.57
C GLU A 105 5.92 -4.33 40.64
N LEU A 106 5.55 -3.05 40.62
CA LEU A 106 4.47 -2.49 41.46
C LEU A 106 3.06 -2.91 41.01
N GLY A 107 2.94 -3.64 39.89
CA GLY A 107 1.67 -4.07 39.33
C GLY A 107 0.89 -2.94 38.61
N ALA A 108 1.55 -1.82 38.31
CA ALA A 108 0.91 -0.71 37.61
C ALA A 108 0.67 -1.06 36.14
N LYS A 109 -0.51 -0.69 35.64
CA LYS A 109 -0.91 -0.95 34.25
C LYS A 109 -0.41 0.16 33.33
N ILE A 110 0.14 -0.25 32.18
CA ILE A 110 0.68 0.67 31.17
C ILE A 110 -0.45 1.49 30.54
N PRO A 111 -0.37 2.83 30.55
CA PRO A 111 -1.26 3.70 29.80
C PRO A 111 -1.07 3.48 28.29
N LYS A 112 -2.17 3.24 27.57
CA LYS A 112 -2.11 2.93 26.12
C LYS A 112 -2.06 4.17 25.23
N GLY A 113 -2.31 5.34 25.79
CA GLY A 113 -2.32 6.61 25.08
C GLY A 113 -2.93 7.71 25.94
N ALA A 114 -2.76 8.95 25.50
CA ALA A 114 -3.38 10.14 26.06
C ALA A 114 -3.99 10.96 24.94
N ILE A 115 -5.07 11.70 25.25
CA ILE A 115 -5.68 12.66 24.34
C ILE A 115 -5.44 14.06 24.89
N LEU A 116 -4.87 14.94 24.07
CA LEU A 116 -4.64 16.33 24.40
C LEU A 116 -5.73 17.18 23.75
N THR A 117 -6.44 18.00 24.54
CA THR A 117 -7.54 18.82 24.04
C THR A 117 -7.35 20.27 24.46
N GLY A 118 -7.70 21.20 23.57
CA GLY A 118 -7.57 22.63 23.81
C GLY A 118 -7.88 23.48 22.57
N PRO A 119 -8.02 24.80 22.73
CA PRO A 119 -8.05 25.76 21.62
C PRO A 119 -6.81 25.64 20.71
N PRO A 120 -6.86 26.12 19.46
CA PRO A 120 -5.68 26.13 18.60
C PRO A 120 -4.55 26.96 19.21
N GLY A 121 -3.33 26.42 19.22
CA GLY A 121 -2.12 27.10 19.70
C GLY A 121 -1.82 26.95 21.20
N THR A 122 -2.47 26.01 21.91
CA THR A 122 -2.24 25.76 23.35
C THR A 122 -1.20 24.67 23.64
N GLY A 123 -0.36 24.34 22.66
CA GLY A 123 0.74 23.38 22.77
C GLY A 123 1.99 23.96 22.15
#